data_AF-A0A2J7QK91-F1
#
_entry.id   AF-A0A2J7QK91-F1
#
_cell.length_a   1.000
_cell.length_b   1.000
_cell.length_c   1.000
_cell.angle_alpha   90.00
_cell.angle_beta   90.00
_cell.angle_gamma   90.00
#
_symmetry.space_group_name_H-M   'P 1'
#
loop_
_entity.id
_entity.type
_entity.pdbx_description
1 polymer ?
#
loop_
_entity_poly.entity_id
_entity_poly.type
_entity_poly.pdbx_seq_one_letter_code
_entity_poly.pdbx_strand_id
1 'polypeptide(L)'
;MDQTSIMQRASVAVARHLHRRFNITMVTYLDDWLFFADNHLPVTAILVELQDLGFTSNKEKSITQPTPDIAYLGLRINSVGGTIQPTP
;
A
#
# COMPACT_ATOMS: atom_id res chain seq x y z
N MET A 1 18.08 -16.47 -8.58
CA MET A 1 17.24 -15.89 -7.51
C MET A 1 15.87 -15.64 -8.10
N ASP A 2 14.81 -16.22 -7.56
CA ASP A 2 13.45 -16.06 -8.08
C ASP A 2 12.96 -14.62 -7.86
N GLN A 3 12.40 -14.00 -8.91
CA GLN A 3 11.89 -12.63 -8.90
C GLN A 3 10.86 -12.41 -7.79
N THR A 4 10.01 -13.41 -7.53
CA THR A 4 9.00 -13.37 -6.45
C THR A 4 9.65 -13.15 -5.09
N SER A 5 10.73 -13.89 -4.81
CA SER A 5 11.51 -13.76 -3.56
C SER A 5 12.17 -12.38 -3.44
N ILE A 6 12.57 -11.76 -4.56
CA ILE A 6 13.17 -10.41 -4.54
C ILE A 6 12.13 -9.38 -4.17
N MET A 7 10.98 -9.39 -4.86
CA MET A 7 9.89 -8.45 -4.63
C MET A 7 9.40 -8.55 -3.19
N GLN A 8 9.21 -9.76 -2.67
CA GLN A 8 8.73 -9.95 -1.30
C GLN A 8 9.72 -9.39 -0.25
N ARG A 9 11.04 -9.57 -0.44
CA ARG A 9 12.05 -8.98 0.46
C ARG A 9 12.07 -7.46 0.37
N ALA A 10 11.99 -6.92 -0.84
CA ALA A 10 11.94 -5.49 -1.07
C ALA A 10 10.70 -4.87 -0.39
N SER A 11 9.51 -5.45 -0.61
CA SER A 11 8.27 -5.02 0.04
C SER A 11 8.37 -5.07 1.56
N VAL A 12 8.94 -6.11 2.15
CA VAL A 12 9.15 -6.19 3.62
C VAL A 12 10.08 -5.08 4.13
N ALA A 13 11.14 -4.76 3.38
CA ALA A 13 12.04 -3.67 3.74
C ALA A 13 11.34 -2.31 3.67
N VAL A 14 10.59 -2.06 2.60
CA VAL A 14 9.77 -0.84 2.43
C VAL A 14 8.73 -0.71 3.54
N ALA A 15 7.99 -1.80 3.85
CA ALA A 15 7.00 -1.81 4.91
C ALA A 15 7.59 -1.39 6.25
N ARG A 16 8.74 -1.96 6.62
CA ARG A 16 9.43 -1.61 7.88
C ARG A 16 9.91 -0.17 7.89
N HIS A 17 10.41 0.32 6.76
CA HIS A 17 10.88 1.69 6.61
C HIS A 17 9.73 2.70 6.79
N LEU A 18 8.64 2.52 6.03
CA LEU A 18 7.46 3.38 6.11
C LEU A 18 6.77 3.31 7.47
N HIS A 19 6.74 2.13 8.10
CA HIS A 19 6.22 1.98 9.46
C HIS A 19 7.02 2.82 10.45
N ARG A 20 8.35 2.74 10.44
CA ARG A 20 9.21 3.52 11.34
C ARG A 20 9.13 5.03 11.08
N ARG A 21 9.00 5.43 9.82
CA ARG A 21 9.02 6.84 9.42
C ARG A 21 7.68 7.54 9.61
N PHE A 22 6.58 6.84 9.34
CA PHE A 22 5.26 7.45 9.22
C PHE A 22 4.18 6.80 10.09
N ASN A 23 4.51 5.75 10.85
CA ASN A 23 3.54 4.92 11.57
C ASN A 23 2.45 4.33 10.64
N ILE A 24 2.87 3.84 9.48
CA ILE A 24 1.99 3.20 8.48
C ILE A 24 2.10 1.68 8.59
N THR A 25 0.97 1.00 8.44
CA THR A 25 0.94 -0.46 8.21
C THR A 25 0.76 -0.72 6.72
N MET A 26 1.59 -1.61 6.16
CA MET A 26 1.53 -1.97 4.74
C MET A 26 1.18 -3.45 4.60
N VAL A 27 0.18 -3.74 3.77
CA VAL A 27 -0.15 -5.09 3.28
C VAL A 27 0.31 -5.17 1.84
N THR A 28 0.98 -6.26 1.46
CA THR A 28 1.64 -6.37 0.15
C THR A 28 1.33 -7.72 -0.48
N TYR A 29 1.03 -7.70 -1.78
CA TYR A 29 0.91 -8.87 -2.62
C TYR A 29 1.56 -8.54 -3.97
N LEU A 30 2.79 -9.03 -4.17
CA LEU A 30 3.62 -8.70 -5.33
C LEU A 30 3.75 -7.18 -5.53
N ASP A 31 3.16 -6.64 -6.60
CA ASP A 31 3.14 -5.23 -6.97
C ASP A 31 1.96 -4.43 -6.38
N ASP A 32 0.95 -5.09 -5.81
CA ASP A 32 -0.20 -4.44 -5.17
C ASP A 32 0.04 -4.17 -3.69
N TRP A 33 0.22 -2.89 -3.34
CA TRP A 33 0.53 -2.45 -1.97
C TRP A 33 -0.61 -1.61 -1.40
N LEU A 34 -1.10 -2.03 -0.24
CA LEU A 34 -2.17 -1.37 0.51
C LEU A 34 -1.59 -0.75 1.78
N PHE A 35 -1.90 0.52 2.01
CA PHE A 35 -1.40 1.29 3.15
C PHE A 35 -2.53 1.66 4.10
N PHE A 36 -2.32 1.43 5.39
CA PHE A 36 -3.19 1.86 6.47
C PHE A 36 -2.44 2.86 7.35
N ALA A 37 -3.06 3.99 7.62
CA ALA A 37 -2.50 5.04 8.44
C ALA A 37 -3.59 5.58 9.36
N ASP A 38 -3.27 5.75 10.64
CA ASP A 38 -4.15 6.40 11.63
C ASP A 38 -4.13 7.94 11.47
N ASN A 39 -3.14 8.46 10.76
CA ASN A 39 -2.84 9.88 10.65
C ASN A 39 -3.34 10.43 9.30
N HIS A 40 -3.66 11.73 9.23
CA HIS A 40 -3.86 12.47 7.97
C HIS A 40 -2.57 12.65 7.14
N LEU A 41 -1.68 11.66 7.14
CA LEU A 41 -0.45 11.74 6.38
C LEU A 41 -0.81 11.95 4.89
N PRO A 42 -0.24 12.98 4.25
CA PRO A 42 -0.44 13.17 2.82
C PRO A 42 0.06 11.94 2.07
N VAL A 43 -0.80 11.31 1.25
CA VAL A 43 -0.41 10.19 0.38
C VAL A 43 0.79 10.57 -0.50
N THR A 44 0.93 11.85 -0.84
CA THR A 44 2.08 12.41 -1.55
C THR A 44 3.41 12.15 -0.83
N ALA A 45 3.46 12.19 0.50
CA ALA A 45 4.69 11.90 1.24
C ALA A 45 5.13 10.45 1.08
N ILE A 46 4.17 9.51 1.07
CA ILE A 46 4.44 8.09 0.81
C ILE A 46 4.96 7.93 -0.62
N LEU A 47 4.27 8.53 -1.60
CA LEU A 47 4.64 8.41 -3.01
C LEU A 47 6.03 8.97 -3.31
N VAL A 48 6.41 10.09 -2.69
CA VAL A 48 7.77 10.65 -2.78
C VAL A 48 8.78 9.69 -2.20
N GLU A 49 8.53 9.13 -1.01
CA GLU A 49 9.46 8.18 -0.38
C GLU A 49 9.64 6.91 -1.23
N LEU A 50 8.56 6.40 -1.82
CA LEU A 50 8.61 5.25 -2.72
C LEU A 50 9.44 5.56 -3.98
N GLN A 51 9.29 6.77 -4.53
CA GLN A 51 10.07 7.22 -5.68
C GLN A 51 11.56 7.35 -5.35
N ASP A 52 11.90 7.89 -4.18
CA ASP A 52 13.29 7.99 -3.71
C ASP A 52 13.94 6.61 -3.49
N LEU A 53 13.13 5.60 -3.15
CA LEU A 53 13.55 4.20 -3.04
C LEU A 53 13.60 3.47 -4.40
N GLY A 54 13.27 4.15 -5.50
CA GLY A 54 13.31 3.61 -6.87
C GLY A 54 12.03 2.91 -7.31
N PHE A 55 10.93 2.98 -6.55
CA PHE A 55 9.63 2.44 -6.95
C PHE A 55 8.83 3.46 -7.74
N THR A 56 8.11 3.00 -8.76
CA THR A 56 7.22 3.85 -9.54
C THR A 56 5.78 3.35 -9.38
N SER A 57 4.88 4.25 -9.01
CA SER A 57 3.44 3.98 -8.94
C SER A 57 2.78 4.28 -10.29
N ASN A 58 1.95 3.36 -10.77
CA ASN A 58 1.05 3.64 -11.89
C ASN A 58 -0.13 4.49 -11.37
N LYS A 59 -0.09 5.79 -11.63
CA LYS A 59 -1.10 6.76 -11.16
C LYS A 59 -2.50 6.49 -11.70
N GLU A 60 -2.64 5.85 -12.86
CA GLU A 60 -3.95 5.54 -13.46
C GLU A 60 -4.63 4.36 -12.75
N LYS A 61 -3.83 3.47 -12.15
CA LYS A 61 -4.33 2.30 -11.40
C LYS A 61 -4.34 2.51 -9.88
N SER A 62 -3.61 3.51 -9.39
CA SER A 62 -3.41 3.72 -7.95
C SER A 62 -4.48 4.63 -7.36
N ILE A 63 -4.94 4.29 -6.17
CA ILE A 63 -5.74 5.19 -5.32
C ILE A 63 -4.77 6.15 -4.64
N THR A 64 -4.82 7.44 -5.01
CA THR A 64 -3.86 8.46 -4.56
C THR A 64 -4.42 9.40 -3.48
N GLN A 65 -5.65 9.15 -3.04
CA GLN A 65 -6.29 9.85 -1.93
C GLN A 65 -6.75 8.84 -0.88
N PRO A 66 -6.67 9.17 0.42
CA PRO A 66 -7.20 8.29 1.45
C PRO A 66 -8.69 8.03 1.21
N THR A 67 -9.09 6.76 1.24
CA THR A 67 -10.49 6.35 1.10
C THR A 67 -10.79 5.23 2.08
N PRO A 68 -11.99 5.23 2.69
CA PRO A 68 -12.41 4.12 3.53
C PRO A 68 -12.82 2.88 2.73
N ASP A 69 -12.93 2.97 1.41
CA ASP A 69 -13.45 1.92 0.54
C ASP A 69 -12.46 1.62 -0.59
N ILE A 70 -11.87 0.41 -0.55
CA ILE A 70 -10.79 0.00 -1.45
C ILE A 70 -11.08 -1.39 -2.03
N ALA A 71 -10.93 -1.52 -3.35
CA ALA A 71 -10.81 -2.82 -4.00
C ALA A 71 -9.35 -3.30 -3.98
N TYR A 72 -9.08 -4.49 -3.45
CA TYR A 72 -7.76 -5.08 -3.31
C TYR A 72 -7.85 -6.60 -3.49
N LEU A 73 -7.17 -7.15 -4.50
CA LEU A 73 -7.11 -8.59 -4.78
C LEU A 73 -8.46 -9.30 -4.88
N GLY A 74 -9.46 -8.67 -5.52
CA GLY A 74 -10.81 -9.23 -5.63
C GLY A 74 -11.65 -9.12 -4.35
N LEU A 75 -11.16 -8.39 -3.34
CA LEU A 75 -11.89 -8.04 -2.13
C LEU A 75 -12.19 -6.54 -2.13
N ARG A 76 -13.35 -6.17 -1.60
CA ARG A 76 -13.70 -4.80 -1.22
C ARG A 76 -13.57 -4.67 0.29
N ILE A 77 -12.72 -3.75 0.73
CA ILE A 77 -12.43 -3.46 2.13
C ILE A 77 -13.09 -2.13 2.47
N ASN A 78 -14.02 -2.13 3.42
CA ASN A 78 -14.64 -0.92 3.96
C ASN A 78 -14.22 -0.71 5.42
N SER A 79 -13.37 0.30 5.66
CA SER A 79 -12.83 0.57 7.00
C SER A 79 -13.82 1.25 7.94
N VAL A 80 -14.85 1.94 7.43
CA VAL A 80 -15.90 2.56 8.26
C VAL A 80 -16.83 1.51 8.84
N GLY A 81 -17.24 0.54 8.01
CA GLY A 81 -18.11 -0.57 8.43
C GLY A 81 -17.35 -1.75 9.04
N GLY A 82 -16.02 -1.78 8.93
CA GLY A 82 -15.20 -2.93 9.34
C GLY A 82 -15.52 -4.20 8.54
N THR A 83 -15.86 -4.05 7.25
CA THR A 83 -16.29 -5.18 6.41
C THR A 83 -15.28 -5.50 5.32
N ILE A 84 -15.21 -6.79 4.98
CA ILE A 84 -14.44 -7.33 3.84
C ILE A 84 -15.38 -8.26 3.08
N GLN A 85 -15.58 -7.98 1.79
CA GLN A 85 -16.50 -8.73 0.93
C GLN A 85 -15.85 -8.98 -0.44
N PRO A 86 -16.24 -10.02 -1.20
CA PRO A 86 -15.79 -10.17 -2.59
C PRO A 86 -16.20 -8.96 -3.44
N THR A 87 -15.34 -8.54 -4.38
CA THR A 87 -15.75 -7.57 -5.41
C THR A 87 -16.82 -8.22 -6.30
N PRO A 88 -17.89 -7.48 -6.67
CA PRO A 88 -18.92 -7.97 -7.58
C PRO A 88 -18.38 -8.30 -8.98
#